data_AF-A0A8J8CVY5-F1
#
_entry.id   AF-A0A8J8CVY5-F1
#
_cell.length_a   1.000
_cell.length_b   1.000
_cell.length_c   1.000
_cell.angle_alpha   90.00
_cell.angle_beta   90.00
_cell.angle_gamma   90.00
#
_symmetry.space_group_name_H-M   'P 1'
#
loop_
_entity.id
_entity.type
_entity.pdbx_description
1 polymer ?
#
loop_
_entity_poly.entity_id
_entity_poly.type
_entity_poly.pdbx_seq_one_letter_code
_entity_poly.pdbx_strand_id
1 'polypeptide(L)' 'MTRPTTSPSDGTTTRKAVLTCPDCGHESPPDGDWDVHEESTDDRDRDAYRCPDCGATVTRRLRFAAA' A
#
# COMPACT_ATOMS: atom_id res chain seq x y z
N MET A 1 19.42 33.17 -1.74
CA MET A 1 18.85 32.72 -3.04
C MET A 1 19.59 31.42 -3.36
N THR A 2 19.04 30.22 -3.43
CA THR A 2 17.68 29.69 -3.64
C THR A 2 17.69 28.32 -2.97
N ARG A 3 16.87 28.07 -1.94
CA ARG A 3 16.56 26.69 -1.56
C ARG A 3 15.46 26.27 -2.53
N PRO A 4 15.64 25.23 -3.37
CA PRO A 4 14.52 24.68 -4.10
C PRO A 4 13.57 24.11 -3.04
N THR A 5 12.47 24.82 -2.83
CA THR A 5 11.28 24.30 -2.19
C THR A 5 10.80 23.17 -3.08
N THR A 6 11.23 21.94 -2.79
CA THR A 6 10.56 20.75 -3.30
C THR A 6 9.26 20.60 -2.53
N SER A 7 8.30 21.47 -2.84
CA SER A 7 6.90 21.26 -2.54
C SER A 7 6.19 21.24 -3.88
N PRO A 8 5.90 20.07 -4.45
CA PRO A 8 4.77 19.98 -5.34
C PRO A 8 3.50 20.13 -4.48
N SER A 9 2.94 21.33 -4.50
CA SER A 9 1.49 21.49 -4.37
C SER A 9 0.86 21.02 -5.68
N ASP A 10 -0.01 20.02 -5.65
CA ASP A 10 -1.05 19.85 -6.66
C ASP A 10 -2.33 19.39 -5.97
N GLY A 11 -3.41 20.12 -6.22
CA GLY A 11 -4.68 19.94 -5.52
C GLY A 11 -5.49 18.78 -6.10
N THR A 12 -6.37 18.24 -5.24
CA THR A 12 -7.46 17.31 -5.56
C THR A 12 -7.06 15.84 -5.61
N THR A 13 -7.40 15.11 -4.55
CA THR A 13 -8.09 13.80 -4.55
C THR A 13 -7.95 13.23 -3.15
N THR A 14 -9.08 12.84 -2.54
CA THR A 14 -9.22 12.03 -1.30
C THR A 14 -7.89 11.50 -0.78
N ARG A 15 -7.50 11.82 0.47
CA ARG A 15 -6.31 11.28 1.15
C ARG A 15 -6.26 9.75 1.01
N LYS A 16 -5.72 9.24 -0.09
CA LYS A 16 -5.53 7.82 -0.36
C LYS A 16 -4.40 7.45 0.59
N ALA A 17 -4.72 6.64 1.60
CA ALA A 17 -3.71 6.09 2.48
C ALA A 17 -2.70 5.36 1.61
N VAL A 18 -1.45 5.83 1.55
CA VAL A 18 -0.35 5.12 0.90
C VAL A 18 0.16 4.05 1.85
N LEU A 19 0.57 2.91 1.32
CA LEU A 19 1.28 1.90 2.08
C LEU A 19 2.77 2.14 1.91
N THR A 20 3.55 1.83 2.94
CA THR A 20 5.01 1.93 2.91
C THR A 20 5.57 0.59 3.34
N CYS A 21 6.49 0.05 2.55
CA CYS A 21 7.19 -1.17 2.89
C CYS A 21 8.21 -0.88 4.00
N PRO A 22 8.17 -1.60 5.14
CA PRO A 22 9.13 -1.39 6.23
C PRO A 22 10.53 -1.91 5.93
N ASP A 23 10.69 -2.76 4.90
CA ASP A 23 11.94 -3.45 4.60
C ASP A 23 12.81 -2.66 3.60
N CYS A 24 12.22 -2.22 2.49
CA CYS A 24 12.93 -1.45 1.44
C CYS A 24 12.58 0.04 1.41
N GLY A 25 11.56 0.49 2.15
CA GLY A 25 11.09 1.87 2.13
C GLY A 25 10.24 2.23 0.89
N HIS A 26 9.79 1.25 0.10
CA HIS A 26 8.94 1.50 -1.06
C HIS A 26 7.56 2.04 -0.65
N GLU A 27 7.12 3.13 -1.25
CA GLU A 27 5.85 3.80 -0.97
C GLU A 27 4.93 3.72 -2.19
N SER A 28 3.76 3.11 -2.02
CA SER A 28 2.80 2.93 -3.11
C SER A 28 1.36 2.97 -2.59
N PRO A 29 0.39 3.49 -3.36
CA PRO A 29 -1.03 3.42 -2.98
C PRO A 29 -1.50 1.96 -2.93
N PRO A 30 -2.48 1.59 -2.09
CA PRO A 30 -2.96 0.20 -1.92
C PRO A 30 -3.55 -0.39 -3.20
N ASP A 31 -4.09 0.44 -4.09
CA ASP A 31 -4.55 0.04 -5.43
C ASP A 31 -3.44 0.15 -6.50
N GLY A 32 -2.19 0.36 -6.08
CA GLY A 32 -1.04 0.59 -6.96
C GLY A 32 -0.24 -0.68 -7.25
N ASP A 33 1.08 -0.56 -7.21
CA ASP A 33 2.04 -1.61 -7.59
C ASP A 33 2.22 -2.71 -6.52
N TRP A 34 1.31 -2.81 -5.56
CA TRP A 34 1.39 -3.88 -4.58
C TRP A 34 0.96 -5.19 -5.19
N ASP A 35 1.74 -6.21 -4.92
CA ASP A 35 1.47 -7.57 -5.31
C ASP A 35 0.42 -8.14 -4.33
N VAL A 36 -0.85 -8.11 -4.73
CA VAL A 36 -1.98 -8.51 -3.87
C VAL A 36 -2.33 -9.98 -4.10
N HIS A 37 -2.28 -10.77 -3.04
CA HIS A 37 -2.60 -12.20 -3.07
C HIS A 37 -3.69 -12.52 -2.08
N GLU A 38 -4.55 -13.46 -2.47
CA GLU A 38 -5.52 -14.09 -1.58
C GLU A 38 -4.80 -15.06 -0.67
N GLU A 39 -4.94 -14.86 0.64
CA GLU A 39 -4.59 -15.86 1.64
C GLU A 39 -5.84 -16.28 2.39
N SER A 40 -6.26 -17.54 2.23
CA SER A 40 -7.29 -18.15 3.06
C SER A 40 -6.61 -18.77 4.28
N THR A 41 -6.71 -18.09 5.43
CA THR A 41 -6.22 -18.62 6.72
C THR A 41 -7.40 -18.82 7.63
N ASP A 42 -7.56 -20.02 8.20
CA ASP A 42 -8.62 -20.33 9.17
C ASP A 42 -10.02 -19.99 8.61
N ASP A 43 -10.34 -20.51 7.43
CA ASP A 43 -11.63 -20.31 6.71
C ASP A 43 -12.00 -18.84 6.44
N ARG A 44 -11.04 -17.91 6.60
CA ARG A 44 -11.23 -16.48 6.31
C ARG A 44 -10.31 -16.04 5.20
N ASP A 45 -10.92 -15.49 4.16
CA ASP A 45 -10.20 -14.88 3.04
C ASP A 45 -9.63 -13.52 3.42
N ARG A 46 -8.37 -13.30 3.05
CA ARG A 46 -7.60 -12.10 3.37
C ARG A 46 -6.79 -11.69 2.15
N ASP A 47 -6.65 -10.40 1.93
CA ASP A 47 -5.74 -9.83 0.93
C ASP A 47 -4.41 -9.50 1.59
N ALA A 48 -3.37 -10.21 1.21
CA ALA A 48 -2.00 -9.92 1.58
C ALA A 48 -1.35 -9.05 0.49
N TYR A 49 -0.84 -7.90 0.89
CA TYR A 49 -0.13 -6.98 0.01
C TYR A 49 1.35 -7.22 0.21
N ARG A 50 2.04 -7.59 -0.87
CA ARG A 50 3.45 -7.90 -0.88
C ARG A 50 4.19 -6.84 -1.71
N CYS A 51 5.38 -6.48 -1.26
CA CYS A 51 6.25 -5.58 -2.03
C CYS A 51 6.83 -6.33 -3.24
N PRO A 52 6.74 -5.79 -4.46
CA PRO A 52 7.30 -6.42 -5.66
C PRO A 52 8.84 -6.41 -5.69
N ASP A 53 9.46 -5.47 -4.96
CA ASP A 53 10.91 -5.27 -4.97
C ASP A 53 11.64 -6.23 -4.01
N CYS A 54 11.20 -6.29 -2.74
CA CYS A 54 11.82 -7.12 -1.72
C CYS A 54 11.01 -8.38 -1.36
N GLY A 55 9.76 -8.47 -1.80
CA GLY A 55 8.88 -9.58 -1.42
C GLY A 55 8.43 -9.54 0.05
N ALA A 56 8.56 -8.44 0.78
CA ALA A 56 8.05 -8.36 2.15
C ALA A 56 6.53 -8.16 2.16
N THR A 57 5.82 -8.83 3.07
CA THR A 57 4.38 -8.58 3.29
C THR A 57 4.20 -7.25 4.01
N VAL A 58 3.60 -6.28 3.33
CA VAL A 58 3.40 -4.92 3.82
C VAL A 58 2.15 -4.81 4.66
N THR A 59 1.04 -5.41 4.22
CA THR A 59 -0.19 -5.44 5.01
C THR A 59 -1.04 -6.66 4.70
N ARG A 60 -1.92 -7.02 5.63
CA ARG A 60 -2.90 -8.10 5.48
C ARG A 60 -4.26 -7.53 5.85
N ARG A 61 -5.17 -7.48 4.87
CA ARG A 61 -6.53 -6.99 5.07
C ARG A 61 -7.48 -8.16 5.06
N LEU A 62 -8.33 -8.26 6.08
CA LEU A 62 -9.43 -9.20 6.07
C LEU A 62 -10.42 -8.76 4.98
N ARG A 63 -10.87 -9.71 4.16
CA ARG A 63 -11.99 -9.49 3.25
C ARG A 63 -13.25 -9.44 4.11
N PHE A 64 -13.57 -8.27 4.66
CA PHE A 64 -14.88 -8.06 5.24
C PHE A 64 -15.86 -7.97 4.07
N ALA A 65 -16.48 -9.09 3.69
CA ALA A 65 -17.64 -9.05 2.82
C ALA A 65 -18.67 -8.15 3.51
N ALA A 66 -18.91 -6.96 2.95
CA ALA A 66 -20.00 -6.10 3.40
C ALA A 66 -21.29 -6.87 3.12
N ALA A 67 -21.93 -7.33 4.20
CA ALA A 67 -23.21 -8.04 4.18
C ALA A 67 -24.35 -7.14 3.72
#